data_AF-A0A1H0J876-F1
#
_entry.id   AF-A0A1H0J876-F1
#
_cell.length_a   1.000
_cell.length_b   1.000
_cell.length_c   1.000
_cell.angle_alpha   90.00
_cell.angle_beta   90.00
_cell.angle_gamma   90.00
#
_symmetry.space_group_name_H-M   'P 1'
#
loop_
_entity.id
_entity.type
_entity.pdbx_description
1 polymer ?
#
loop_
_entity_poly.entity_id
_entity_poly.type
_entity_poly.pdbx_seq_one_letter_code
_entity_poly.pdbx_strand_id
1 'polypeptide(L)'
;MFHTQYNKGDAIMFLVMLSWTVYSLLVKKAKGIPSVTLVAMRAIVGSILMLPFLFLQPLQYEKVTSFGIIGIIYLGVFPAVDSFIFWNQGIKVLGAGKAGITMNLIPVFTAIIAVSLGQGLVISQIAGGLIVIIGMLLTSIKRNQEVSPQKV
;
A
#
# COMPACT_ATOMS: atom_id res chain seq x y z
N MET A 1 6.79 -25.06 -20.35
CA MET A 1 7.81 -24.50 -19.43
C MET A 1 7.15 -23.61 -18.39
N PHE A 2 6.37 -24.19 -17.46
CA PHE A 2 5.90 -23.51 -16.25
C PHE A 2 6.14 -24.48 -15.08
N HIS A 3 7.34 -24.43 -14.51
CA HIS A 3 7.61 -25.10 -13.23
C HIS A 3 7.11 -24.16 -12.12
N THR A 4 5.79 -24.07 -11.94
CA THR A 4 5.20 -23.32 -10.84
C THR A 4 5.36 -24.17 -9.58
N GLN A 5 6.55 -24.14 -8.99
CA GLN A 5 6.72 -24.64 -7.64
C GLN A 5 5.90 -23.70 -6.74
N TYR A 6 4.77 -24.19 -6.22
CA TYR A 6 4.00 -23.50 -5.19
C TYR A 6 4.97 -23.17 -4.06
N ASN A 7 5.36 -21.91 -4.01
CA ASN A 7 6.40 -21.47 -3.11
C ASN A 7 5.73 -20.95 -1.84
N LYS A 8 6.40 -21.03 -0.69
CA LYS A 8 5.85 -20.51 0.58
C LYS A 8 5.39 -19.04 0.47
N GLY A 9 5.97 -18.28 -0.47
CA GLY A 9 5.58 -16.92 -0.81
C GLY A 9 4.14 -16.77 -1.30
N ASP A 10 3.61 -17.70 -2.09
CA ASP A 10 2.25 -17.61 -2.64
C ASP A 10 1.20 -17.72 -1.53
N ALA A 11 1.43 -18.62 -0.57
CA ALA A 11 0.58 -18.77 0.62
C ALA A 11 0.62 -17.52 1.50
N ILE A 12 1.80 -16.91 1.66
CA ILE A 12 1.96 -15.65 2.41
C ILE A 12 1.21 -14.51 1.70
N MET A 13 1.30 -14.40 0.37
CA MET A 13 0.57 -13.39 -0.41
C MET A 13 -0.94 -13.53 -0.24
N PHE A 14 -1.46 -14.76 -0.24
CA PHE A 14 -2.89 -15.00 -0.02
C PHE A 14 -3.32 -14.54 1.37
N LEU A 15 -2.54 -14.84 2.42
CA LEU A 15 -2.80 -14.35 3.78
C LEU A 15 -2.76 -12.81 3.84
N VAL A 16 -1.79 -12.17 3.20
CA VAL A 16 -1.68 -10.71 3.14
C VAL A 16 -2.93 -10.10 2.51
N MET A 17 -3.41 -10.64 1.39
CA MET A 17 -4.59 -10.15 0.69
C MET A 17 -5.88 -10.33 1.51
N LEU A 18 -6.01 -11.46 2.22
CA LEU A 18 -7.11 -11.68 3.15
C LEU A 18 -7.09 -10.67 4.31
N SER A 19 -5.94 -10.51 4.97
CA SER A 19 -5.78 -9.52 6.05
C SER A 19 -6.10 -8.10 5.58
N TRP A 20 -5.63 -7.72 4.38
CA TRP A 20 -5.90 -6.41 3.79
C TRP A 20 -7.39 -6.18 3.53
N THR A 21 -8.08 -7.20 3.00
CA THR A 21 -9.51 -7.13 2.69
C THR A 21 -10.33 -7.00 3.96
N VAL A 22 -10.07 -7.84 4.97
CA VAL A 22 -10.74 -7.77 6.28
C VAL A 22 -10.53 -6.40 6.92
N TYR A 23 -9.28 -5.91 6.91
CA TYR A 23 -8.95 -4.58 7.42
C TYR A 23 -9.77 -3.47 6.75
N SER A 24 -9.80 -3.45 5.41
CA SER A 24 -10.52 -2.42 4.65
C SER A 24 -12.03 -2.43 4.94
N LEU A 25 -12.61 -3.62 5.16
CA LEU A 25 -14.01 -3.76 5.54
C LEU A 25 -14.27 -3.32 6.99
N LEU A 26 -13.35 -3.62 7.92
CA LEU A 26 -13.44 -3.17 9.31
C LEU A 26 -13.36 -1.64 9.41
N VAL A 27 -12.44 -1.00 8.68
CA VAL A 27 -12.35 0.47 8.60
C VAL A 27 -13.64 1.08 8.07
N LYS A 28 -14.26 0.45 7.05
CA LYS A 28 -15.57 0.87 6.53
C LYS A 28 -16.68 0.77 7.59
N LYS A 29 -16.64 -0.24 8.46
CA LYS A 29 -17.61 -0.47 9.53
C LYS A 29 -17.35 0.36 10.79
N ALA A 30 -16.11 0.78 11.04
CA ALA A 30 -15.69 1.59 12.18
C ALA A 30 -16.13 3.07 12.04
N LYS A 31 -17.42 3.30 11.85
CA LYS A 31 -18.04 4.63 11.86
C LYS A 31 -18.03 5.16 13.30
N GLY A 32 -17.25 6.21 13.56
CA GLY A 32 -17.16 6.85 14.89
C GLY A 32 -15.75 6.88 15.48
N ILE A 33 -14.81 6.07 14.98
CA ILE A 33 -13.41 6.10 15.43
C ILE A 33 -12.62 7.09 14.54
N PRO A 34 -11.89 8.07 15.10
CA PRO A 34 -11.02 8.94 14.30
C PRO A 34 -9.98 8.16 13.49
N SER A 35 -9.70 8.58 12.25
CA SER A 35 -8.75 7.89 11.37
C SER A 35 -7.33 7.85 11.96
N VAL A 36 -6.97 8.88 12.73
CA VAL A 36 -5.70 8.99 13.47
C VAL A 36 -5.57 7.88 14.51
N THR A 37 -6.65 7.57 15.25
CA THR A 37 -6.65 6.51 16.27
C THR A 37 -6.40 5.13 15.67
N LEU A 38 -6.97 4.84 14.49
CA LEU A 38 -6.74 3.58 13.77
C LEU A 38 -5.28 3.44 13.31
N VAL A 39 -4.67 4.53 12.86
CA VAL A 39 -3.26 4.55 12.46
C VAL A 39 -2.34 4.43 13.68
N ALA A 40 -2.65 5.12 14.77
CA ALA A 40 -1.90 5.03 16.03
C ALA A 40 -1.93 3.61 16.62
N MET A 41 -3.10 2.97 16.65
CA MET A 41 -3.23 1.58 17.13
C MET A 41 -2.40 0.63 16.25
N ARG A 42 -2.44 0.81 14.92
CA ARG A 42 -1.62 0.01 13.99
C ARG A 42 -0.11 0.23 14.22
N ALA A 43 0.30 1.48 14.44
CA ALA A 43 1.69 1.81 14.73
C ALA A 43 2.16 1.14 16.03
N ILE A 44 1.36 1.22 17.11
CA ILE A 44 1.68 0.59 18.41
C ILE A 44 1.80 -0.92 18.24
N VAL A 45 0.83 -1.57 17.61
CA VAL A 45 0.87 -3.03 17.37
C VAL A 45 2.10 -3.40 16.52
N GLY A 46 2.38 -2.63 15.47
CA GLY A 46 3.56 -2.84 14.62
C GLY A 46 4.87 -2.71 15.40
N SER A 47 4.99 -1.70 16.27
CA SER A 47 6.15 -1.51 17.14
C SER A 47 6.32 -2.67 18.12
N ILE A 48 5.24 -3.13 18.77
CA ILE A 48 5.28 -4.26 19.70
C ILE A 48 5.73 -5.54 18.98
N LEU A 49 5.21 -5.81 17.78
CA LEU A 49 5.59 -6.98 16.99
C LEU A 49 7.04 -6.93 16.50
N MET A 50 7.60 -5.73 16.35
CA MET A 50 9.01 -5.53 15.98
C MET A 50 9.98 -5.67 17.17
N LEU A 51 9.51 -5.51 18.42
CA LEU A 51 10.35 -5.68 19.61
C LEU A 51 11.11 -7.02 19.68
N PRO A 52 10.50 -8.21 19.45
CA PRO A 52 11.24 -9.48 19.51
C PRO A 52 12.35 -9.57 18.45
N PHE A 53 12.16 -8.93 17.29
CA PHE A 53 13.18 -8.92 16.23
C PHE A 53 14.45 -8.16 16.65
N LEU A 54 14.34 -7.20 17.56
CA LEU A 54 15.47 -6.46 18.10
C LEU A 54 16.47 -7.38 18.84
N PHE A 55 15.97 -8.44 19.48
CA PHE A 55 16.80 -9.40 20.21
C PHE A 55 17.32 -10.54 19.34
N LEU A 56 16.72 -10.76 18.17
CA LEU A 56 17.09 -11.82 17.23
C LEU A 56 18.18 -11.39 16.23
N GLN A 57 18.42 -10.09 16.09
CA GLN A 57 19.41 -9.54 15.15
C GLN A 57 20.48 -8.73 15.89
N PRO A 58 21.78 -8.97 15.64
CA PRO A 58 22.84 -8.16 16.21
C PRO A 58 22.75 -6.73 15.67
N LEU A 59 22.71 -5.75 16.58
CA LEU A 59 22.62 -4.34 16.24
C LEU A 59 23.93 -3.85 15.63
N GLN A 60 23.90 -3.55 14.32
CA GLN A 60 25.03 -3.01 13.57
C GLN A 60 25.01 -1.47 13.62
N TYR A 61 25.38 -0.91 14.78
CA TYR A 61 25.35 0.54 15.01
C TYR A 61 26.22 1.34 14.03
N GLU A 62 27.29 0.74 13.50
CA GLU A 62 28.18 1.39 12.52
C GLU A 62 27.49 1.74 11.19
N LYS A 63 26.35 1.12 10.88
CA LYS A 63 25.58 1.41 9.66
C LYS A 63 24.53 2.50 9.84
N VAL A 64 24.37 3.02 11.06
CA VAL A 64 23.38 4.07 11.36
C VAL A 64 23.96 5.42 11.00
N THR A 65 23.51 5.98 9.88
CA THR A 65 23.88 7.33 9.43
C THR A 65 22.82 8.35 9.82
N SER A 66 23.20 9.61 10.03
CA SER A 66 22.24 10.70 10.28
C SER A 66 21.20 10.82 9.17
N PHE A 67 21.62 10.59 7.91
CA PHE A 67 20.71 10.56 6.77
C PHE A 67 19.73 9.38 6.82
N GLY A 68 20.19 8.21 7.27
CA GLY A 68 19.33 7.05 7.50
C GLY A 68 18.25 7.29 8.56
N ILE A 69 18.60 7.96 9.66
CA ILE A 69 17.64 8.34 10.70
C ILE A 69 16.58 9.29 10.13
N ILE A 70 17.00 10.32 9.39
CA ILE A 70 16.07 11.25 8.73
C ILE A 70 15.16 10.50 7.74
N GLY A 71 15.72 9.56 6.98
CA GLY A 71 14.95 8.72 6.06
C GLY A 71 13.89 7.87 6.79
N ILE A 72 14.22 7.27 7.93
CA ILE A 72 13.26 6.51 8.74
C ILE A 72 12.14 7.41 9.26
N ILE A 73 12.47 8.59 9.78
CA ILE A 73 11.47 9.56 10.26
C ILE A 73 10.56 9.99 9.10
N TYR A 74 11.14 10.31 7.95
CA TYR A 74 10.41 10.67 6.75
C TYR A 74 9.43 9.56 6.31
N LEU A 75 9.90 8.31 6.27
CA LEU A 75 9.06 7.14 5.93
C LEU A 75 7.99 6.86 6.98
N GLY A 76 8.26 7.14 8.26
CA GLY A 76 7.29 7.00 9.34
C GLY A 76 6.16 8.03 9.25
N VAL A 77 6.49 9.29 8.96
CA VAL A 77 5.49 10.37 8.96
C VAL A 77 4.67 10.37 7.67
N PHE A 78 5.33 10.46 6.50
CA PHE A 78 4.63 10.71 5.24
C PHE A 78 3.94 9.46 4.65
N PRO A 79 4.68 8.40 4.23
CA PRO A 79 4.05 7.25 3.61
C PRO A 79 3.36 6.32 4.61
N ALA A 80 3.72 6.32 5.89
CA ALA A 80 2.98 5.56 6.89
C ALA A 80 1.83 6.37 7.50
N VAL A 81 2.10 7.38 8.32
CA VAL A 81 1.02 8.06 9.06
C VAL A 81 0.06 8.81 8.14
N ASP A 82 0.55 9.76 7.35
CA ASP A 82 -0.32 10.64 6.55
C ASP A 82 -1.10 9.85 5.49
N SER A 83 -0.42 8.96 4.77
CA SER A 83 -1.03 8.16 3.71
C SER A 83 -2.12 7.22 4.25
N PHE A 84 -1.90 6.58 5.40
CA PHE A 84 -2.94 5.72 6.00
C PHE A 84 -4.11 6.52 6.59
N ILE A 85 -3.88 7.76 7.08
CA ILE A 85 -4.97 8.65 7.48
C ILE A 85 -5.85 8.97 6.27
N PHE A 86 -5.25 9.39 5.16
CA PHE A 86 -5.98 9.68 3.92
C PHE A 86 -6.69 8.45 3.36
N TRP A 87 -6.05 7.27 3.41
CA TRP A 87 -6.67 6.01 3.01
C TRP A 87 -7.89 5.68 3.86
N ASN A 88 -7.76 5.74 5.19
CA ASN A 88 -8.87 5.47 6.11
C ASN A 88 -10.02 6.44 5.92
N GLN A 89 -9.72 7.73 5.68
CA GLN A 89 -10.72 8.74 5.38
C GLN A 89 -11.39 8.48 4.03
N GLY A 90 -10.63 8.13 3.01
CA GLY A 90 -11.13 7.74 1.69
C GLY A 90 -12.07 6.54 1.76
N ILE A 91 -11.73 5.51 2.52
CA ILE A 91 -12.62 4.36 2.76
C ILE A 91 -13.92 4.78 3.46
N LYS A 92 -13.85 5.67 4.45
CA LYS A 92 -15.05 6.14 5.19
C LYS A 92 -16.00 6.94 4.31
N VAL A 93 -15.47 7.78 3.41
CA VAL A 93 -16.27 8.64 2.53
C VAL A 93 -16.73 7.91 1.27
N LEU A 94 -15.83 7.22 0.57
CA LEU A 94 -16.08 6.62 -0.75
C LEU A 94 -16.43 5.12 -0.68
N GLY A 95 -16.16 4.46 0.44
CA GLY A 95 -16.25 3.02 0.60
C GLY A 95 -15.02 2.27 0.06
N ALA A 96 -14.78 1.06 0.59
CA ALA A 96 -13.61 0.24 0.25
C ALA A 96 -13.46 -0.06 -1.26
N GLY A 97 -14.57 -0.21 -2.00
CA GLY A 97 -14.54 -0.50 -3.44
C GLY A 97 -14.00 0.66 -4.28
N LYS A 98 -14.47 1.89 -4.04
CA LYS A 98 -14.00 3.08 -4.76
C LYS A 98 -12.60 3.51 -4.31
N ALA A 99 -12.28 3.40 -3.02
CA ALA A 99 -10.93 3.62 -2.51
C ALA A 99 -9.92 2.64 -3.14
N GLY A 100 -10.29 1.37 -3.32
CA GLY A 100 -9.46 0.38 -4.02
C GLY A 100 -9.03 0.81 -5.43
N ILE A 101 -9.83 1.61 -6.14
CA ILE A 101 -9.50 2.07 -7.50
C ILE A 101 -8.34 3.07 -7.47
N THR A 102 -8.24 3.92 -6.43
CA THR A 102 -7.17 4.92 -6.34
C THR A 102 -5.80 4.26 -6.12
N MET A 103 -5.74 3.01 -5.67
CA MET A 103 -4.49 2.25 -5.58
C MET A 103 -3.87 1.97 -6.95
N ASN A 104 -4.68 1.89 -8.01
CA ASN A 104 -4.15 1.71 -9.36
C ASN A 104 -3.35 2.94 -9.84
N LEU A 105 -3.52 4.10 -9.19
CA LEU A 105 -2.74 5.31 -9.50
C LEU A 105 -1.35 5.30 -8.83
N ILE A 106 -1.13 4.46 -7.82
CA ILE A 106 0.19 4.29 -7.17
C ILE A 106 1.31 4.11 -8.21
N PRO A 107 1.26 3.13 -9.13
CA PRO A 107 2.30 2.91 -10.14
C PRO A 107 2.54 4.12 -11.05
N VAL A 108 1.50 4.89 -11.38
CA VAL A 108 1.62 6.10 -12.21
C VAL A 108 2.40 7.18 -11.46
N PHE A 109 2.02 7.49 -10.23
CA PHE A 109 2.73 8.47 -9.40
C PHE A 109 4.14 8.01 -9.07
N THR A 110 4.35 6.72 -8.78
CA THR A 110 5.67 6.15 -8.55
C THR A 110 6.58 6.37 -9.76
N ALA A 111 6.10 6.13 -10.98
CA ALA A 111 6.88 6.35 -12.20
C ALA A 111 7.22 7.84 -12.40
N ILE A 112 6.25 8.74 -12.22
CA ILE A 112 6.46 10.19 -12.34
C ILE A 112 7.53 10.69 -11.34
N ILE A 113 7.42 10.26 -10.08
CA ILE A 113 8.36 10.64 -9.03
C ILE A 113 9.76 10.08 -9.32
N ALA A 114 9.85 8.82 -9.76
CA ALA A 114 11.13 8.20 -10.11
C ALA A 114 11.87 8.98 -11.20
N VAL A 115 11.17 9.35 -12.28
CA VAL A 115 11.74 10.16 -13.36
C VAL A 115 12.13 11.56 -12.87
N SER A 116 11.30 12.18 -12.02
CA SER A 116 11.58 13.51 -11.45
C SER A 116 12.82 13.54 -10.56
N LEU A 117 13.13 12.42 -9.90
CA LEU A 117 14.35 12.22 -9.12
C LEU A 117 15.59 11.91 -9.99
N GLY A 118 15.46 11.95 -11.31
CA GLY A 118 16.55 11.62 -12.24
C GLY A 118 16.92 10.14 -12.26
N GLN A 119 16.08 9.25 -11.71
CA GLN A 119 16.30 7.81 -11.81
C GLN A 119 16.01 7.37 -13.24
N GLY A 120 17.03 6.85 -13.93
CA GLY A 120 16.87 6.28 -15.26
C GLY A 120 15.97 5.05 -15.20
N LEU A 121 14.80 5.12 -15.84
CA LEU A 121 13.91 3.97 -15.95
C LEU A 121 14.53 2.94 -16.90
N VAL A 122 14.75 1.74 -16.40
CA VAL A 122 15.19 0.61 -17.24
C VAL A 122 14.03 0.18 -18.13
N ILE A 123 14.32 -0.31 -19.34
CA ILE A 123 13.31 -0.78 -20.30
C ILE A 123 12.32 -1.78 -19.68
N SER A 124 12.79 -2.64 -18.76
CA SER A 124 11.93 -3.56 -18.00
C SER A 124 10.93 -2.86 -17.08
N GLN A 125 11.33 -1.75 -16.44
CA GLN A 125 10.45 -0.92 -15.61
C GLN A 125 9.43 -0.16 -16.46
N ILE A 126 9.83 0.30 -17.65
CA ILE A 126 8.92 0.96 -18.60
C ILE A 126 7.87 -0.04 -19.10
N ALA A 127 8.30 -1.23 -19.53
CA ALA A 127 7.40 -2.29 -20.01
C ALA A 127 6.45 -2.75 -18.90
N GLY A 128 6.96 -2.99 -17.68
CA GLY A 128 6.13 -3.33 -16.53
C GLY A 128 5.15 -2.21 -16.15
N GLY A 129 5.60 -0.96 -16.16
CA GLY A 129 4.76 0.21 -15.91
C GLY A 129 3.62 0.35 -16.91
N LEU A 130 3.91 0.17 -18.21
CA LEU A 130 2.88 0.17 -19.27
C LEU A 130 1.85 -0.94 -19.07
N ILE A 131 2.28 -2.16 -18.74
CA ILE A 131 1.38 -3.28 -18.47
C ILE A 131 0.44 -2.95 -17.30
N VAL A 132 0.98 -2.38 -16.22
CA VAL A 132 0.18 -1.98 -15.05
C VAL A 132 -0.80 -0.86 -15.39
N ILE A 133 -0.39 0.14 -16.18
CA ILE A 133 -1.27 1.22 -16.65
C ILE A 133 -2.41 0.67 -17.52
N ILE A 134 -2.10 -0.24 -18.46
CA ILE A 134 -3.11 -0.88 -19.31
C ILE A 134 -4.08 -1.71 -18.45
N GLY A 135 -3.57 -2.51 -17.52
CA GLY A 135 -4.38 -3.29 -16.59
C GLY A 135 -5.28 -2.41 -15.71
N MET A 136 -4.77 -1.27 -15.24
CA MET A 136 -5.55 -0.25 -14.55
C MET A 136 -6.69 0.28 -15.42
N LEU A 137 -6.39 0.73 -16.65
CA LEU A 137 -7.38 1.31 -17.55
C LEU A 137 -8.50 0.32 -17.84
N LEU A 138 -8.16 -0.94 -18.13
CA LEU A 138 -9.13 -2.02 -18.35
C LEU A 138 -10.02 -2.25 -17.12
N THR A 139 -9.44 -2.27 -15.93
CA THR A 139 -10.19 -2.48 -14.67
C THR A 139 -11.09 -1.29 -14.32
N SER A 140 -10.63 -0.07 -14.60
CA SER A 140 -11.39 1.16 -14.39
C SER A 140 -12.58 1.24 -15.36
N ILE A 141 -12.37 0.95 -16.64
CA ILE A 141 -13.41 0.99 -17.69
C ILE A 141 -14.49 -0.07 -17.44
N LYS A 142 -14.10 -1.32 -17.13
CA LYS A 142 -15.05 -2.43 -16.94
C LYS A 142 -15.97 -2.22 -15.74
N ARG A 143 -15.49 -1.59 -14.66
CA ARG A 143 -16.31 -1.28 -13.48
C ARG A 143 -17.20 -0.06 -13.68
N ASN A 144 -16.80 0.92 -14.48
CA ASN A 144 -17.66 2.08 -14.79
C ASN A 144 -18.93 1.66 -15.56
N GLN A 145 -18.92 0.49 -16.21
CA GLN A 145 -20.12 -0.12 -16.80
C GLN A 145 -21.04 -0.82 -15.77
N GLU A 146 -20.52 -1.25 -14.62
CA GLU A 146 -21.36 -1.78 -13.51
C GLU A 146 -22.03 -0.65 -12.69
N VAL A 147 -21.57 0.60 -12.83
CA VAL A 147 -22.00 1.75 -12.00
C VAL A 147 -22.74 2.84 -12.81
N SER A 148 -23.30 2.51 -13.98
CA SER A 148 -24.17 3.42 -14.74
C SER A 148 -25.59 2.84 -14.88
N PRO A 149 -26.61 3.70 -14.81
CA PRO A 149 -27.38 4.08 -13.64
C PRO A 149 -28.58 3.14 -13.43
N GLN A 150 -28.93 2.84 -12.17
CA GLN A 150 -30.34 2.56 -11.87
C GLN A 150 -31.10 3.84 -12.23
N LYS A 151 -31.74 3.78 -13.39
CA LYS A 151 -32.47 4.85 -14.07
C LYS A 151 -33.89 4.85 -13.49
N VAL A 152 -34.27 6.03 -12.98
CA VAL A 152 -35.64 6.55 -12.69
C VAL A 152 -36.41 5.89 -11.55
#